data_AF-A0A6I5CDK9-F1
#
_entry.id   AF-A0A6I5CDK9-F1
#
_cell.length_a   1.000
_cell.length_b   1.000
_cell.length_c   1.000
_cell.angle_alpha   90.00
_cell.angle_beta   90.00
_cell.angle_gamma   90.00
#
_symmetry.space_group_name_H-M   'P 1'
#
loop_
_entity.id
_entity.type
_entity.pdbx_description
1 polymer ?
#
loop_
_entity_poly.entity_id
_entity_poly.type
_entity_poly.pdbx_seq_one_letter_code
_entity_poly.pdbx_strand_id
1 'polypeptide(L)'
;MARPRKPLLSTDRIVATARELVDAEGLAAVSTRRLAAELGVSGPSLYNHFRTKDEILEAVADSVSAQVDLSMFEDGRDWRTALHDWAVSYRAALRAHPNIVPVLAHGPGRRPAALRLADAVYGAMVDAGWPPAQA
;
A
#
# COMPACT_ATOMS: atom_id res chain seq x y z
N MET A 1 20.33 -21.01 25.71
CA MET A 1 20.43 -20.12 24.54
C MET A 1 19.28 -19.12 24.59
N ALA A 2 19.57 -17.82 24.67
CA ALA A 2 18.54 -16.78 24.70
C ALA A 2 17.83 -16.72 23.33
N ARG A 3 16.51 -16.93 23.32
CA ARG A 3 15.67 -16.80 22.12
C ARG A 3 15.67 -15.32 21.69
N PRO A 4 15.92 -14.98 20.41
CA PRO A 4 15.88 -13.60 19.97
C PRO A 4 14.53 -12.97 20.30
N ARG A 5 14.55 -11.78 20.92
CA ARG A 5 13.35 -11.06 21.41
C ARG A 5 12.51 -10.41 20.30
N LYS A 6 12.97 -10.48 19.04
CA LYS A 6 12.19 -10.10 17.85
C LYS A 6 11.84 -11.37 17.08
N PRO A 7 10.55 -11.65 16.81
CA PRO A 7 10.21 -12.74 15.91
C PRO A 7 10.90 -12.49 14.57
N LEU A 8 11.54 -13.54 14.03
CA LEU A 8 12.27 -13.47 12.76
C LEU A 8 11.34 -13.07 11.59
N LEU A 9 10.04 -13.24 11.76
CA LEU A 9 9.00 -12.96 10.77
C LEU A 9 8.00 -11.94 11.33
N SER A 10 7.74 -10.89 10.57
CA SER A 10 6.69 -9.90 10.85
C SER A 10 5.93 -9.59 9.56
N THR A 11 4.70 -9.11 9.70
CA THR A 11 3.87 -8.67 8.57
C THR A 11 4.63 -7.64 7.72
N ASP A 12 5.23 -6.62 8.35
CA ASP A 12 6.00 -5.58 7.65
C ASP A 12 7.17 -6.16 6.84
N ARG A 13 7.90 -7.13 7.40
CA ARG A 13 9.04 -7.74 6.71
C ARG A 13 8.58 -8.57 5.51
N ILE A 14 7.46 -9.29 5.64
CA ILE A 14 6.86 -10.04 4.53
C ILE A 14 6.43 -9.08 3.42
N VAL A 15 5.72 -8.01 3.78
CA VAL A 15 5.20 -7.01 2.83
C VAL A 15 6.35 -6.29 2.12
N ALA A 16 7.40 -5.88 2.84
CA ALA A 16 8.58 -5.25 2.24
C ALA A 16 9.27 -6.18 1.22
N THR A 17 9.49 -7.44 1.60
CA THR A 17 10.12 -8.44 0.70
C THR A 17 9.22 -8.74 -0.51
N ALA A 18 7.91 -8.83 -0.31
CA ALA A 18 6.96 -9.01 -1.41
C ALA A 18 6.93 -7.81 -2.35
N ARG A 19 6.98 -6.59 -1.83
CA ARG A 19 7.09 -5.36 -2.62
C ARG A 19 8.35 -5.36 -3.49
N GLU A 20 9.50 -5.67 -2.90
CA GLU A 20 10.77 -5.77 -3.63
C GLU A 20 10.70 -6.79 -4.78
N LEU A 21 10.09 -7.96 -4.54
CA LEU A 21 9.85 -8.96 -5.60
C LEU A 21 8.89 -8.47 -6.68
N VAL A 22 7.81 -7.76 -6.31
CA VAL A 22 6.88 -7.17 -7.29
C VAL A 22 7.58 -6.12 -8.14
N ASP A 23 8.38 -5.25 -7.53
CA ASP A 23 9.10 -4.19 -8.23
C ASP A 23 10.13 -4.76 -9.21
N ALA A 24 10.86 -5.81 -8.80
CA ALA A 24 11.91 -6.42 -9.61
C ALA A 24 11.40 -7.39 -10.69
N GLU A 25 10.42 -8.23 -10.35
CA GLU A 25 10.04 -9.41 -11.17
C GLU A 25 8.53 -9.45 -11.51
N GLY A 26 7.73 -8.52 -10.98
CA GLY A 26 6.29 -8.45 -11.23
C GLY A 26 5.42 -9.35 -10.35
N LEU A 27 4.09 -9.21 -10.48
CA LEU A 27 3.10 -9.88 -9.63
C LEU A 27 3.19 -11.42 -9.66
N ALA A 28 3.62 -11.99 -10.79
CA ALA A 28 3.70 -13.44 -10.97
C ALA A 28 4.79 -14.07 -10.08
N ALA A 29 5.86 -13.33 -9.77
CA ALA A 29 6.98 -13.81 -8.96
C ALA A 29 6.59 -14.06 -7.49
N VAL A 30 5.56 -13.36 -7.00
CA VAL A 30 5.08 -13.52 -5.63
C VAL A 30 4.37 -14.86 -5.47
N SER A 31 4.91 -15.69 -4.59
CA SER A 31 4.27 -16.89 -4.07
C SER A 31 4.69 -17.12 -2.63
N THR A 32 3.89 -17.82 -1.83
CA THR A 32 4.26 -18.17 -0.44
C THR A 32 5.56 -18.96 -0.38
N ARG A 33 5.80 -19.86 -1.33
CA ARG A 33 7.06 -20.61 -1.43
C ARG A 33 8.27 -19.71 -1.72
N ARG A 34 8.16 -18.80 -2.70
CA ARG A 34 9.22 -17.85 -3.06
C ARG A 34 9.54 -16.92 -1.90
N LEU A 35 8.51 -16.36 -1.26
CA LEU A 35 8.66 -15.49 -0.10
C LEU A 35 9.30 -16.22 1.10
N ALA A 36 8.89 -17.46 1.37
CA ALA A 36 9.47 -18.24 2.47
C ALA A 36 10.98 -18.48 2.25
N ALA A 37 11.36 -18.78 1.00
CA ALA A 37 12.76 -18.95 0.63
C ALA A 37 13.55 -17.65 0.80
N GLU A 38 13.02 -16.52 0.32
CA GLU A 38 13.67 -15.19 0.41
C GLU A 38 13.81 -14.73 1.87
N LEU A 39 12.82 -15.03 2.71
CA LEU A 39 12.81 -14.68 4.13
C LEU A 39 13.60 -15.64 5.01
N GLY A 40 14.04 -16.78 4.48
CA GLY A 40 14.73 -17.84 5.22
C GLY A 40 13.85 -18.52 6.27
N VAL A 41 12.56 -18.66 6.01
CA VAL A 41 11.56 -19.27 6.92
C VAL A 41 10.85 -20.46 6.27
N SER A 42 10.14 -21.25 7.07
CA SER A 42 9.31 -22.32 6.53
C SER A 42 8.01 -21.75 5.93
N GLY A 43 7.49 -22.40 4.88
CA GLY A 43 6.22 -22.03 4.26
C GLY A 43 5.05 -21.91 5.26
N PRO A 44 4.86 -22.86 6.19
CA PRO A 44 3.83 -22.77 7.24
C PRO A 44 3.89 -21.50 8.09
N SER A 45 5.08 -20.92 8.33
CA SER A 45 5.19 -19.68 9.10
C SER A 45 4.55 -18.47 8.41
N LEU A 46 4.50 -18.42 7.08
CA LEU A 46 3.81 -17.35 6.35
C LEU A 46 2.29 -17.42 6.51
N TYR A 47 1.73 -18.62 6.58
CA TYR A 47 0.28 -18.81 6.75
C TYR A 47 -0.26 -18.29 8.09
N ASN A 48 0.62 -18.06 9.08
CA ASN A 48 0.27 -17.39 10.33
C ASN A 48 0.03 -15.88 10.15
N HIS A 49 0.52 -15.28 9.06
CA HIS A 49 0.38 -13.86 8.75
C HIS A 49 -0.59 -13.60 7.60
N PHE A 50 -0.53 -14.43 6.55
CA PHE A 50 -1.34 -14.29 5.35
C PHE A 50 -1.82 -15.64 4.87
N ARG A 51 -3.11 -15.78 4.61
CA ARG A 51 -3.73 -17.03 4.18
C ARG A 51 -3.55 -17.27 2.68
N THR A 52 -3.46 -16.21 1.89
CA THR A 52 -3.42 -16.28 0.43
C THR A 52 -2.35 -15.35 -0.15
N LYS A 53 -1.99 -15.60 -1.42
CA LYS A 53 -1.16 -14.68 -2.21
C LYS A 53 -1.83 -13.32 -2.35
N ASP A 54 -3.15 -13.30 -2.57
CA ASP A 54 -3.89 -12.06 -2.80
C ASP A 54 -3.88 -11.16 -1.56
N GLU A 55 -4.00 -11.72 -0.35
CA GLU A 55 -3.87 -10.95 0.89
C GLU A 55 -2.49 -10.28 1.01
N ILE A 56 -1.42 -10.93 0.55
CA ILE A 56 -0.07 -10.35 0.52
C ILE A 56 -0.02 -9.20 -0.50
N LEU A 57 -0.59 -9.40 -1.69
CA LEU A 57 -0.61 -8.36 -2.74
C LEU A 57 -1.45 -7.15 -2.33
N GLU A 58 -2.57 -7.35 -1.64
CA GLU A 58 -3.37 -6.26 -1.06
C GLU A 58 -2.60 -5.49 0.01
N ALA A 59 -1.83 -6.18 0.85
CA ALA A 59 -0.97 -5.53 1.85
C ALA A 59 0.19 -4.75 1.20
N VAL A 60 0.78 -5.27 0.11
CA VAL A 60 1.78 -4.54 -0.69
C VAL A 60 1.15 -3.29 -1.30
N ALA A 61 -0.04 -3.40 -1.91
CA ALA A 61 -0.77 -2.27 -2.47
C ALA A 61 -1.12 -1.21 -1.40
N ASP A 62 -1.53 -1.64 -0.20
CA ASP A 62 -1.78 -0.72 0.92
C ASP A 62 -0.49 -0.02 1.37
N SER A 63 0.65 -0.73 1.40
CA SER A 63 1.94 -0.14 1.74
C SER A 63 2.43 0.89 0.72
N VAL A 64 2.08 0.73 -0.56
CA VAL A 64 2.36 1.73 -1.60
C VAL A 64 1.43 2.93 -1.47
N SER A 65 0.15 2.69 -1.17
CA SER A 65 -0.82 3.76 -0.90
C SER A 65 -0.41 4.61 0.31
N ALA A 66 0.21 4.00 1.32
CA ALA A 66 0.72 4.69 2.50
C ALA A 66 1.92 5.62 2.24
N GLN A 67 2.57 5.53 1.07
CA GLN A 67 3.65 6.44 0.67
C GLN A 67 3.13 7.75 0.09
N VAL A 68 1.83 7.82 -0.22
CA VAL A 68 1.23 9.01 -0.81
C VAL A 68 1.12 10.08 0.28
N ASP A 69 1.71 11.22 0.00
CA ASP A 69 1.63 12.39 0.87
C ASP A 69 0.20 12.96 0.86
N LEU A 70 -0.31 13.25 2.06
CA LEU A 70 -1.62 13.84 2.31
C LEU A 70 -1.52 15.20 3.03
N SER A 71 -0.31 15.62 3.41
CA SER A 71 -0.07 16.84 4.20
C SER A 71 -0.52 18.12 3.48
N MET A 72 -0.60 18.09 2.15
CA MET A 72 -1.10 19.21 1.34
C MET A 72 -2.59 19.52 1.57
N PHE A 73 -3.35 18.63 2.21
CA PHE A 73 -4.73 18.90 2.62
C PHE A 73 -4.82 19.53 4.02
N GLU A 74 -3.72 19.57 4.78
CA GLU A 74 -3.69 20.06 6.17
C GLU A 74 -3.07 21.46 6.30
N ASP A 75 -2.39 21.95 5.27
CA ASP A 75 -1.57 23.18 5.32
C ASP A 75 -2.36 24.49 5.03
N GLY A 76 -3.68 24.38 4.81
CA GLY A 76 -4.57 25.53 4.58
C GLY A 76 -4.46 26.18 3.20
N ARG A 77 -3.78 25.55 2.23
CA ARG A 77 -3.69 26.05 0.85
C ARG A 77 -5.01 25.92 0.08
N ASP A 78 -5.09 26.58 -1.09
CA ASP A 78 -6.23 26.43 -2.00
C ASP A 78 -6.41 24.96 -2.44
N TRP A 79 -7.66 24.49 -2.41
CA TRP A 79 -8.00 23.08 -2.64
C TRP A 79 -7.57 22.54 -4.00
N ARG A 80 -7.55 23.38 -5.06
CA ARG A 80 -7.09 22.93 -6.40
C ARG A 80 -5.60 22.67 -6.37
N THR A 81 -4.87 23.53 -5.66
CA THR A 81 -3.43 23.38 -5.47
C THR A 81 -3.12 22.15 -4.63
N ALA A 82 -3.86 21.92 -3.54
CA ALA A 82 -3.74 20.69 -2.73
C ALA A 82 -4.00 19.43 -3.56
N LEU A 83 -5.10 19.40 -4.32
CA LEU A 83 -5.46 18.26 -5.17
C LEU A 83 -4.42 17.98 -6.26
N HIS A 84 -3.86 19.04 -6.85
CA HIS A 84 -2.77 18.91 -7.82
C HIS A 84 -1.53 18.26 -7.20
N ASP A 85 -1.07 18.76 -6.04
CA ASP A 85 0.15 18.27 -5.41
C ASP A 85 -0.04 16.85 -4.86
N TRP A 86 -1.23 16.54 -4.37
CA TRP A 86 -1.64 15.18 -4.05
C TRP A 86 -1.56 14.26 -5.28
N ALA A 87 -2.11 14.68 -6.42
CA ALA A 87 -2.08 13.88 -7.65
C ALA A 87 -0.65 13.64 -8.15
N VAL A 88 0.26 14.62 -7.97
CA VAL A 88 1.69 14.46 -8.26
C VAL A 88 2.31 13.41 -7.33
N SER A 89 2.03 13.47 -6.03
CA SER A 89 2.51 12.50 -5.03
C SER A 89 1.99 11.08 -5.30
N TYR A 90 0.68 10.95 -5.58
CA TYR A 90 0.05 9.70 -5.96
C TYR A 90 0.71 9.10 -7.20
N ARG A 91 0.90 9.91 -8.24
CA ARG A 91 1.58 9.48 -9.47
C ARG A 91 3.04 9.09 -9.23
N ALA A 92 3.74 9.75 -8.32
CA ALA A 92 5.11 9.38 -7.95
C ALA A 92 5.14 7.98 -7.31
N ALA A 93 4.22 7.67 -6.39
CA ALA A 93 4.09 6.34 -5.79
C ALA A 93 3.79 5.25 -6.84
N LEU A 94 2.86 5.51 -7.79
CA LEU A 94 2.57 4.57 -8.88
C LEU A 94 3.76 4.37 -9.82
N ARG A 95 4.56 5.43 -10.06
CA ARG A 95 5.77 5.36 -10.90
C ARG A 95 6.90 4.61 -10.21
N ALA A 96 7.01 4.69 -8.90
CA ALA A 96 7.99 3.93 -8.13
C ALA A 96 7.64 2.43 -8.11
N HIS A 97 6.35 2.09 -8.19
CA HIS A 97 5.85 0.72 -8.10
C HIS A 97 4.90 0.36 -9.27
N PRO A 98 5.37 0.39 -10.53
CA PRO A 98 4.48 0.22 -11.69
C PRO A 98 3.82 -1.17 -11.75
N ASN A 99 4.50 -2.20 -11.22
CA ASN A 99 4.03 -3.57 -11.27
C ASN A 99 2.87 -3.87 -10.30
N ILE A 100 2.65 -3.04 -9.26
CA ILE A 100 1.51 -3.20 -8.34
C ILE A 100 0.25 -2.48 -8.83
N VAL A 101 0.36 -1.61 -9.85
CA VAL A 101 -0.76 -0.80 -10.38
C VAL A 101 -2.02 -1.62 -10.71
N PRO A 102 -1.94 -2.84 -11.30
CA PRO A 102 -3.13 -3.64 -11.55
C PRO A 102 -3.93 -3.99 -10.27
N VAL A 103 -3.25 -4.15 -9.13
CA VAL A 103 -3.90 -4.43 -7.83
C VAL A 103 -4.50 -3.15 -7.23
N LEU A 104 -3.86 -2.00 -7.45
CA LEU A 104 -4.40 -0.70 -7.04
C LEU A 104 -5.64 -0.30 -7.85
N ALA A 105 -5.68 -0.67 -9.13
CA ALA A 105 -6.76 -0.33 -10.06
C ALA A 105 -8.13 -0.94 -9.70
N HIS A 106 -8.17 -1.96 -8.85
CA HIS A 106 -9.42 -2.51 -8.32
C HIS A 106 -10.13 -1.59 -7.30
N GLY A 107 -9.55 -0.42 -6.99
CA GLY A 107 -10.08 0.54 -6.03
C GLY A 107 -9.57 0.30 -4.61
N PRO A 108 -9.98 1.12 -3.62
CA PRO A 108 -9.40 1.10 -2.28
C PRO A 108 -9.69 -0.19 -1.50
N GLY A 109 -10.78 -0.90 -1.82
CA GLY A 109 -11.17 -2.13 -1.14
C GLY A 109 -11.33 -1.93 0.37
N ARG A 110 -10.70 -2.79 1.17
CA ARG A 110 -10.66 -2.69 2.64
C ARG A 110 -9.31 -2.23 3.18
N ARG A 111 -8.46 -1.68 2.31
CA ARG A 111 -7.06 -1.33 2.61
C ARG A 111 -7.00 0.00 3.38
N PRO A 112 -6.48 0.03 4.63
CA PRO A 112 -6.56 1.22 5.49
C PRO A 112 -5.91 2.48 4.90
N ALA A 113 -4.73 2.39 4.30
CA ALA A 113 -4.07 3.55 3.69
C ALA A 113 -4.81 4.01 2.43
N ALA A 114 -5.32 3.10 1.61
CA ALA A 114 -6.12 3.47 0.45
C ALA A 114 -7.45 4.13 0.84
N LEU A 115 -8.08 3.69 1.93
CA LEU A 115 -9.28 4.33 2.48
C LEU A 115 -8.97 5.73 3.03
N ARG A 116 -7.87 5.92 3.76
CA ARG A 116 -7.43 7.25 4.23
C ARG A 116 -7.13 8.20 3.06
N LEU A 117 -6.51 7.67 2.01
CA LEU A 117 -6.24 8.42 0.77
C LEU A 117 -7.56 8.93 0.16
N ALA A 118 -8.53 8.03 0.00
CA ALA A 118 -9.84 8.36 -0.54
C ALA A 118 -10.55 9.40 0.34
N ASP A 119 -10.60 9.16 1.64
CA ASP A 119 -11.24 10.04 2.63
C ASP A 119 -10.66 11.46 2.61
N ALA A 120 -9.34 11.60 2.55
CA ALA A 120 -8.68 12.91 2.48
C ALA A 120 -9.06 13.69 1.21
N VAL A 121 -9.11 13.02 0.06
CA VAL A 121 -9.49 13.66 -1.22
C VAL A 121 -10.96 14.04 -1.22
N TYR A 122 -11.84 13.13 -0.80
CA TYR A 122 -13.28 13.41 -0.70
C TYR A 122 -13.56 14.54 0.29
N GLY A 123 -12.92 14.52 1.46
CA GLY A 123 -13.00 15.57 2.46
C GLY A 123 -12.60 16.93 1.89
N ALA A 124 -11.46 17.00 1.21
CA ALA A 124 -11.00 18.23 0.57
C ALA A 124 -11.97 18.78 -0.47
N MET A 125 -12.66 17.92 -1.24
CA MET A 125 -13.67 18.34 -2.21
C MET A 125 -14.94 18.85 -1.53
N VAL A 126 -15.40 18.18 -0.47
CA VAL A 126 -16.54 18.63 0.33
C VAL A 126 -16.25 19.98 1.00
N ASP A 127 -15.07 20.15 1.59
CA ASP A 127 -14.64 21.41 2.21
C ASP A 127 -14.53 22.55 1.18
N ALA A 128 -14.21 22.21 -0.08
CA ALA A 128 -14.24 23.14 -1.21
C ALA A 128 -15.66 23.50 -1.71
N GLY A 129 -16.71 22.95 -1.09
CA GLY A 129 -18.12 23.25 -1.38
C GLY A 129 -18.79 22.29 -2.37
N TRP A 130 -18.17 21.15 -2.69
CA TRP A 130 -18.81 20.15 -3.54
C TRP A 130 -19.93 19.42 -2.76
N PRO A 131 -21.08 19.15 -3.40
CA PRO A 131 -22.09 18.28 -2.79
C PRO A 131 -21.49 16.88 -2.53
N PRO A 132 -21.75 16.23 -1.38
CA PRO A 132 -21.16 14.93 -1.06
C PRO A 132 -21.44 13.81 -2.09
N ALA A 133 -22.52 13.91 -2.86
CA ALA A 133 -22.84 12.96 -3.93
C ALA A 133 -22.02 13.17 -5.22
N GLN A 134 -21.27 14.28 -5.30
CA GLN A 134 -20.48 14.69 -6.47
C GLN A 134 -18.98 14.85 -6.16
N ALA A 135 -18.62 14.87 -4.87
CA ALA A 135 -17.24 14.72 -4.41
C ALA A 135 -16.75 13.31 -4.74
#